data_AF-A0A5M5C0R2-F1
#
_entry.id   AF-A0A5M5C0R2-F1
#
_cell.length_a   1.000
_cell.length_b   1.000
_cell.length_c   1.000
_cell.angle_alpha   90.00
_cell.angle_beta   90.00
_cell.angle_gamma   90.00
#
_symmetry.space_group_name_H-M   'P 1'
#
loop_
_entity.id
_entity.type
_entity.pdbx_description
1 polymer ?
#
loop_
_entity_poly.entity_id
_entity_poly.type
_entity_poly.pdbx_seq_one_letter_code
_entity_poly.pdbx_strand_id
1 'polypeptide(L)'
;ARERCINHLVTGVSQTDFSGYPDCRDAFIKSLNVTLNLAMDEQFVIHTPLMWIDKAETWALADELGVLGLIRTETLTCYNGVQGDGCGHCPACTLRREGLEKYLKSKNQ
;
A
#
# COMPACT_ATOMS: atom_id res chain seq x y z
N ALA A 1 -13.90 10.30 9.59
CA ALA A 1 -12.72 10.65 10.41
C ALA A 1 -13.06 11.79 11.37
N ARG A 2 -13.43 12.97 10.86
CA ARG A 2 -13.93 14.11 11.64
C ARG A 2 -14.97 13.76 12.70
N GLU A 3 -16.08 13.15 12.30
CA GLU A 3 -17.18 12.77 13.21
C GLU A 3 -16.77 11.80 14.33
N ARG A 4 -15.62 11.15 14.17
CA ARG A 4 -15.04 10.22 15.15
C ARG A 4 -13.80 10.78 15.83
N CYS A 5 -13.49 12.07 15.67
CA CYS A 5 -12.30 12.74 16.20
C CYS A 5 -10.99 12.04 15.82
N ILE A 6 -10.89 11.56 14.57
CA ILE A 6 -9.68 10.93 14.03
C ILE A 6 -8.94 11.94 13.15
N ASN A 7 -7.74 12.33 13.57
CA ASN A 7 -6.89 13.28 12.84
C ASN A 7 -5.92 12.61 11.86
N HIS A 8 -5.57 11.34 12.09
CA HIS A 8 -4.62 10.62 11.26
C HIS A 8 -5.34 9.69 10.29
N LEU A 9 -5.09 9.90 9.00
CA LEU A 9 -5.60 9.07 7.91
C LEU A 9 -4.44 8.29 7.34
N VAL A 10 -4.51 6.96 7.31
CA VAL A 10 -3.48 6.13 6.69
C VAL A 10 -4.05 5.55 5.41
N THR A 11 -3.32 5.68 4.30
CA THR A 11 -3.71 5.12 3.01
C THR A 11 -2.54 4.36 2.37
N GLY A 12 -2.86 3.25 1.71
CA GLY A 12 -1.90 2.38 1.03
C GLY A 12 -1.58 2.80 -0.40
N VAL A 13 -1.98 3.99 -0.84
CA VAL A 13 -1.62 4.49 -2.18
C VAL A 13 -0.11 4.62 -2.32
N SER A 14 0.37 4.30 -3.52
CA SER A 14 1.78 4.43 -3.88
C SER A 14 1.90 4.92 -5.31
N GLN A 15 2.96 5.67 -5.59
CA GLN A 15 3.28 6.14 -6.94
C GLN A 15 4.26 5.21 -7.68
N THR A 16 4.90 4.28 -6.97
CA THR A 16 5.86 3.32 -7.55
C THR A 16 5.15 2.20 -8.29
N ASP A 17 3.90 1.92 -7.94
CA ASP A 17 3.08 0.90 -8.58
C ASP A 17 2.60 1.36 -9.97
N PHE A 18 2.84 0.48 -10.94
CA PHE A 18 2.71 0.69 -12.37
C PHE A 18 1.25 0.98 -12.77
N SER A 19 0.85 2.25 -12.71
CA SER A 19 -0.41 2.74 -13.29
C SER A 19 -0.43 4.26 -13.52
N GLY A 20 0.46 5.04 -12.90
CA GLY A 20 0.70 6.45 -13.25
C GLY A 20 -0.47 7.40 -12.99
N TYR A 21 -1.52 6.92 -12.31
CA TYR A 21 -2.70 7.69 -11.92
C TYR A 21 -2.27 8.96 -11.16
N PRO A 22 -2.67 10.16 -11.63
CA PRO A 22 -2.19 11.42 -11.07
C PRO A 22 -2.63 11.63 -9.61
N ASP A 23 -3.74 11.01 -9.21
CA ASP A 23 -4.32 11.01 -7.86
C ASP A 23 -3.58 10.10 -6.86
N CYS A 24 -2.67 9.23 -7.32
CA CYS A 24 -1.83 8.40 -6.43
C CYS A 24 -0.46 9.03 -6.11
N ARG A 25 -0.16 10.21 -6.65
CA ARG A 25 1.15 10.87 -6.50
C ARG A 25 1.24 11.60 -5.16
N ASP A 26 2.45 11.65 -4.60
CA ASP A 26 2.74 12.40 -3.37
C ASP A 26 2.25 13.87 -3.43
N ALA A 27 2.47 14.54 -4.57
CA ALA A 27 2.02 15.92 -4.77
C ALA A 27 0.50 16.07 -4.64
N PHE A 28 -0.27 15.12 -5.18
CA PHE A 28 -1.73 15.12 -5.05
C PHE A 28 -2.15 14.90 -3.61
N ILE A 29 -1.58 13.90 -2.92
CA ILE A 29 -1.94 13.59 -1.53
C ILE A 29 -1.62 14.77 -0.59
N LYS A 30 -0.49 15.44 -0.79
CA LYS A 30 -0.13 16.66 -0.03
C LYS A 30 -1.12 17.79 -0.27
N SER A 31 -1.49 18.04 -1.53
CA SER A 31 -2.49 19.05 -1.89
C SER A 31 -3.87 18.72 -1.32
N LEU A 32 -4.26 17.44 -1.35
CA LEU A 32 -5.51 16.96 -0.76
C LEU A 32 -5.53 17.15 0.75
N ASN A 33 -4.43 16.88 1.46
CA ASN A 33 -4.35 17.11 2.92
C ASN A 33 -4.63 18.59 3.25
N VAL A 34 -4.02 19.52 2.51
CA VAL A 34 -4.28 20.96 2.70
C VAL A 34 -5.75 21.28 2.42
N THR A 35 -6.29 20.74 1.32
CA THR A 35 -7.68 20.95 0.93
C THR A 35 -8.67 20.49 2.00
N LEU A 36 -8.46 19.29 2.57
CA LEU A 36 -9.31 18.75 3.63
C LEU A 36 -9.25 19.59 4.90
N ASN A 37 -8.06 20.04 5.30
CA ASN A 37 -7.89 20.87 6.49
C ASN A 37 -8.63 22.20 6.35
N LEU A 38 -8.52 22.86 5.18
CA LEU A 38 -9.21 24.11 4.91
C LEU A 38 -10.74 23.94 4.81
N ALA A 39 -11.20 22.88 4.14
CA ALA A 39 -12.63 22.66 3.91
C ALA A 39 -13.40 22.33 5.19
N MET A 40 -12.74 21.74 6.19
CA MET A 40 -13.38 21.29 7.43
C MET A 40 -12.98 22.09 8.67
N ASP A 41 -12.01 23.00 8.54
CA ASP A 41 -11.37 23.72 9.67
C ASP A 41 -10.82 22.75 10.72
N GLU A 42 -10.04 21.76 10.26
CA GLU A 42 -9.51 20.65 11.05
C GLU A 42 -8.03 20.42 10.75
N GLN A 43 -7.32 19.72 11.66
CA GLN A 43 -5.92 19.33 11.48
C GLN A 43 -5.81 17.84 11.17
N PHE A 44 -6.02 17.45 9.91
CA PHE A 44 -5.73 16.09 9.45
C PHE A 44 -4.26 15.94 9.04
N VAL A 45 -3.76 14.71 9.17
CA VAL A 45 -2.48 14.26 8.61
C VAL A 45 -2.74 12.99 7.80
N ILE A 46 -2.43 13.03 6.51
CA ILE A 46 -2.50 11.87 5.62
C ILE A 46 -1.13 11.20 5.56
N HIS A 47 -1.08 9.95 6.00
CA HIS A 47 0.10 9.09 5.97
C HIS A 47 0.03 8.14 4.78
N THR A 48 1.12 8.10 4.01
CA THR A 48 1.30 7.22 2.84
C THR A 48 2.56 6.37 3.02
N PRO A 49 2.58 5.40 3.95
CA PRO A 49 3.79 4.65 4.29
C PRO A 49 4.36 3.86 3.11
N LEU A 50 3.54 3.57 2.09
CA LEU A 50 3.95 2.81 0.91
C LEU A 50 4.40 3.70 -0.28
N MET A 51 4.38 5.03 -0.14
CA MET A 51 4.52 5.98 -1.26
C MET A 51 5.82 5.84 -2.06
N TRP A 52 6.90 5.44 -1.39
CA TRP A 52 8.26 5.45 -1.95
C TRP A 52 8.88 4.07 -2.01
N ILE A 53 8.13 3.02 -1.68
CA ILE A 53 8.62 1.65 -1.64
C ILE A 53 7.96 0.82 -2.74
N ASP A 54 8.71 -0.14 -3.28
CA ASP A 54 8.21 -1.11 -4.25
C ASP A 54 7.52 -2.32 -3.57
N LYS A 55 7.09 -3.30 -4.36
CA LYS A 55 6.44 -4.50 -3.82
C LYS A 55 7.36 -5.39 -2.99
N ALA A 56 8.64 -5.48 -3.30
CA ALA A 56 9.59 -6.26 -2.51
C ALA A 56 9.85 -5.58 -1.15
N GLU A 57 10.00 -4.26 -1.16
CA GLU A 57 10.12 -3.47 0.08
C GLU A 57 8.84 -3.49 0.90
N THR A 58 7.66 -3.55 0.26
CA THR A 58 6.38 -3.76 0.96
C THR A 58 6.33 -5.13 1.67
N TRP A 59 6.88 -6.18 1.04
CA TRP A 59 7.03 -7.49 1.70
C TRP A 59 8.04 -7.43 2.86
N ALA A 60 9.15 -6.71 2.68
CA ALA A 60 10.14 -6.49 3.74
C ALA A 60 9.51 -5.78 4.94
N LEU A 61 8.70 -4.76 4.72
CA LEU A 61 7.95 -4.07 5.78
C LEU A 61 7.01 -5.02 6.53
N ALA A 62 6.30 -5.91 5.82
CA ALA A 62 5.45 -6.91 6.48
C ALA A 62 6.24 -7.90 7.34
N ASP A 63 7.47 -8.26 6.92
CA ASP A 63 8.38 -9.10 7.69
C ASP A 63 8.98 -8.39 8.89
N GLU A 64 9.40 -7.13 8.73
CA GLU A 64 9.89 -6.27 9.82
C GLU A 64 8.83 -6.13 10.93
N LEU A 65 7.57 -5.98 10.54
CA LEU A 65 6.42 -5.92 11.46
C LEU A 65 6.02 -7.29 12.04
N GLY A 66 6.68 -8.39 11.65
CA GLY A 66 6.40 -9.74 12.15
C GLY A 66 5.09 -10.35 11.65
N VAL A 67 4.49 -9.81 10.58
CA VAL A 67 3.17 -10.21 10.06
C VAL A 67 3.24 -10.81 8.64
N LEU A 68 4.44 -11.13 8.14
CA LEU A 68 4.65 -11.67 6.79
C LEU A 68 3.74 -12.88 6.49
N GLY A 69 3.63 -13.83 7.42
CA GLY A 69 2.78 -15.02 7.27
C GLY A 69 1.31 -14.66 7.05
N LEU A 70 0.77 -13.82 7.93
CA LEU A 70 -0.62 -13.34 7.87
C LEU A 70 -0.89 -12.59 6.56
N ILE A 71 -0.01 -11.65 6.18
CA ILE A 71 -0.17 -10.90 4.93
C ILE A 71 -0.14 -11.84 3.74
N ARG A 72 0.76 -12.83 3.74
CA ARG A 72 0.89 -13.77 2.62
C ARG A 72 -0.34 -14.64 2.43
N THR A 73 -0.94 -15.16 3.50
CA THR A 73 -2.00 -16.17 3.40
C THR A 73 -3.43 -15.63 3.55
N GLU A 74 -3.63 -14.54 4.29
CA GLU A 74 -4.98 -14.10 4.68
C GLU A 74 -5.51 -12.89 3.89
N THR A 75 -4.65 -12.21 3.12
CA THR A 75 -5.06 -11.05 2.33
C THR A 75 -5.52 -11.42 0.92
N LEU A 76 -6.38 -10.57 0.33
CA LEU A 76 -6.88 -10.72 -1.03
C LEU A 76 -6.30 -9.62 -1.94
N THR A 77 -5.52 -10.04 -2.93
CA THR A 77 -5.03 -9.15 -4.01
C THR A 77 -5.52 -9.62 -5.38
N CYS A 78 -5.88 -10.90 -5.52
CA CYS A 78 -6.29 -11.47 -6.78
C CYS A 78 -7.59 -10.82 -7.29
N TYR A 79 -7.58 -10.35 -8.53
CA TYR A 79 -8.78 -9.84 -9.21
C TYR A 79 -9.91 -10.87 -9.36
N ASN A 80 -9.61 -12.16 -9.19
CA ASN A 80 -10.59 -13.24 -9.27
C ASN A 80 -11.07 -13.73 -7.90
N GLY A 81 -10.77 -13.00 -6.81
CA GLY A 81 -11.28 -13.34 -5.47
C GLY A 81 -10.56 -14.47 -4.75
N VAL A 82 -9.44 -14.99 -5.28
CA VAL A 82 -8.64 -16.03 -4.63
C VAL A 82 -7.67 -15.40 -3.62
N GLN A 83 -7.81 -15.75 -2.33
CA GLN A 83 -6.94 -15.26 -1.26
C GLN A 83 -5.51 -15.82 -1.34
N GLY A 84 -4.60 -15.19 -0.61
CA GLY A 84 -3.23 -15.66 -0.46
C GLY A 84 -2.37 -15.43 -1.71
N ASP A 85 -1.79 -16.50 -2.26
CA ASP A 85 -0.99 -16.46 -3.50
C ASP A 85 -1.88 -16.19 -4.75
N GLY A 86 -3.19 -16.37 -4.62
CA GLY A 86 -4.18 -16.02 -5.65
C GLY A 86 -4.21 -16.96 -6.86
N CYS A 87 -4.86 -16.54 -7.95
CA CYS A 87 -5.03 -17.37 -9.15
C CYS A 87 -3.75 -17.58 -9.98
N GLY A 88 -2.70 -16.81 -9.71
CA GLY A 88 -1.39 -16.93 -10.37
C GLY A 88 -1.27 -16.36 -11.79
N HIS A 89 -2.38 -15.99 -12.44
CA HIS A 89 -2.40 -15.58 -13.86
C HIS A 89 -2.96 -14.16 -14.12
N CYS A 90 -3.52 -13.47 -13.12
CA CYS A 90 -3.97 -12.08 -13.29
C CYS A 90 -2.82 -11.09 -12.99
N PRO A 91 -2.86 -9.85 -13.54
CA PRO A 91 -1.77 -8.88 -13.35
C PRO A 91 -1.43 -8.60 -11.89
N ALA A 92 -2.44 -8.53 -11.01
CA ALA A 92 -2.24 -8.31 -9.58
C ALA A 92 -1.48 -9.46 -8.90
N CYS A 93 -1.80 -10.72 -9.24
CA CYS A 93 -1.09 -11.89 -8.74
C CYS A 93 0.36 -11.94 -9.25
N THR A 94 0.58 -11.62 -10.52
CA THR A 94 1.94 -11.57 -11.10
C THR A 94 2.81 -10.57 -10.36
N LEU A 95 2.34 -9.32 -10.22
CA LEU A 95 3.07 -8.26 -9.52
C LEU A 95 3.35 -8.61 -8.04
N ARG A 96 2.36 -9.16 -7.34
CA ARG A 96 2.49 -9.60 -5.94
C ARG A 96 3.53 -10.71 -5.77
N ARG A 97 3.52 -11.70 -6.66
CA ARG A 97 4.46 -12.84 -6.65
C ARG A 97 5.88 -12.38 -6.98
N GLU A 98 6.06 -11.56 -8.01
CA GLU A 98 7.37 -11.03 -8.39
C GLU A 98 8.01 -10.23 -7.24
N GLY A 99 7.22 -9.39 -6.56
CA GLY A 99 7.67 -8.68 -5.37
C GLY A 99 8.11 -9.64 -4.25
N LEU A 100 7.34 -10.69 -3.99
CA LEU A 100 7.66 -11.68 -2.96
C LEU A 100 8.96 -12.43 -3.28
N GLU A 101 9.10 -12.88 -4.53
CA GLU A 101 10.30 -13.59 -4.99
C GLU A 101 11.55 -12.71 -4.92
N LYS A 102 11.44 -11.43 -5.32
CA LYS A 102 12.53 -10.46 -5.22
C LYS A 102 12.97 -10.28 -3.77
N TYR A 103 12.03 -10.11 -2.84
CA TYR A 103 12.30 -9.98 -1.42
C TYR A 103 12.95 -11.24 -0.81
N LEU A 104 12.43 -12.43 -1.11
CA LEU A 104 12.99 -13.69 -0.60
C LEU A 104 14.41 -13.94 -1.14
N LYS A 105 14.70 -13.53 -2.38
CA LYS A 105 16.06 -13.58 -2.93
C LYS A 105 17.02 -12.66 -2.18
N SER A 106 16.60 -11.43 -1.83
CA SER A 106 17.46 -10.51 -1.08
C SER A 106 17.67 -10.91 0.37
N LYS A 107 16.73 -11.64 0.99
CA LYS A 107 16.84 -12.11 2.38
C LYS A 107 17.81 -13.28 2.56
N ASN A 108 17.97 -14.11 1.53
CA ASN A 108 18.82 -15.29 1.55
C ASN A 108 20.27 -15.03 1.09
N GLN A 109 20.61 -13.78 0.78
CA GLN A 109 21.97 -13.31 0.51
C GLN A 109 22.55 -12.66 1.76
#